data_AF-A0A6G1B434-F1
#
_entry.id   AF-A0A6G1B434-F1
#
_cell.length_a   1.000
_cell.length_b   1.000
_cell.length_c   1.000
_cell.angle_alpha   90.00
_cell.angle_beta   90.00
_cell.angle_gamma   90.00
#
_symmetry.space_group_name_H-M   'P 1'
#
loop_
_entity.id
_entity.type
_entity.pdbx_description
1 polymer ?
#
loop_
_entity_poly.entity_id
_entity_poly.type
_entity_poly.pdbx_seq_one_letter_code
_entity_poly.pdbx_strand_id
1 'polypeptide(L)'
;LGLTCDGMLRGKQGMPTTSLLVVVLGVILLEGECAPEKEVWKALGVLGVCAGREHVFYGEPRELLTEVWVQEGYLEYRQVPGSEPARYEFLWGPRAHAETSSVHVLQHILMVSRRLLRASLSLCHEAATMRKSGRE
;
A
#
# COMPACT_ATOMS: atom_id res chain seq x y z
N LEU A 1 -9.11 -10.15 5.88
CA LEU A 1 -8.03 -9.40 6.56
C LEU A 1 -8.61 -8.88 7.86
N GLY A 2 -7.93 -9.11 8.98
CA GLY A 2 -8.33 -8.61 10.32
C GLY A 2 -7.75 -7.25 10.67
N LEU A 3 -7.34 -6.46 9.67
CA LEU A 3 -6.72 -5.16 9.88
C LEU A 3 -7.75 -4.17 10.42
N THR A 4 -7.52 -3.62 11.62
CA THR A 4 -8.42 -2.70 12.31
C THR A 4 -8.11 -1.22 12.07
N CYS A 5 -7.42 -0.89 10.97
CA CYS A 5 -6.99 0.45 10.58
C CYS A 5 -8.12 1.49 10.34
N ASP A 6 -9.38 1.12 10.53
CA ASP A 6 -10.56 2.00 10.40
C ASP A 6 -10.84 2.88 11.65
N GLY A 7 -10.06 2.74 12.73
CA GLY A 7 -10.48 3.17 14.08
C GLY A 7 -10.33 4.64 14.49
N MET A 8 -9.37 5.44 13.98
CA MET A 8 -8.99 6.70 14.68
C MET A 8 -8.84 7.99 13.85
N LEU A 9 -9.07 7.98 12.55
CA LEU A 9 -9.23 9.22 11.77
C LEU A 9 -10.71 9.61 11.75
N ARG A 10 -11.17 10.20 12.85
CA ARG A 10 -12.57 10.58 13.07
C ARG A 10 -12.97 11.71 12.12
N GLY A 11 -13.39 11.36 10.90
CA GLY A 11 -13.91 12.30 9.92
C GLY A 11 -14.15 11.69 8.54
N LYS A 12 -15.28 10.99 8.39
CA LYS A 12 -15.87 10.43 7.15
C LYS A 12 -15.28 9.11 6.63
N GLN A 13 -16.04 8.05 6.92
CA GLN A 13 -16.36 6.93 6.03
C GLN A 13 -15.18 6.07 5.53
N GLY A 14 -15.03 4.88 6.13
CA GLY A 14 -13.97 3.91 5.86
C GLY A 14 -13.75 3.56 4.38
N MET A 15 -12.55 3.93 3.91
CA MET A 15 -11.69 3.52 2.78
C MET A 15 -10.59 4.62 2.75
N PRO A 16 -9.34 4.52 2.24
CA PRO A 16 -8.47 3.45 1.73
C PRO A 16 -7.10 3.34 2.49
N THR A 17 -7.04 3.68 3.78
CA THR A 17 -5.82 3.57 4.61
C THR A 17 -5.37 2.12 4.75
N THR A 18 -6.33 1.21 4.93
CA THR A 18 -6.08 -0.23 5.00
C THR A 18 -5.51 -0.78 3.70
N SER A 19 -5.97 -0.32 2.52
CA SER A 19 -5.41 -0.76 1.24
C SER A 19 -3.98 -0.28 1.02
N LEU A 20 -3.66 0.96 1.42
CA LEU A 20 -2.29 1.46 1.34
C LEU A 20 -1.37 0.70 2.29
N LEU A 21 -1.83 0.43 3.51
CA LEU A 21 -1.10 -0.39 4.47
C LEU A 21 -0.83 -1.79 3.91
N VAL A 22 -1.83 -2.45 3.32
CA VAL A 22 -1.64 -3.78 2.69
C VAL A 22 -0.60 -3.75 1.58
N VAL A 23 -0.55 -2.68 0.79
CA VAL A 23 0.51 -2.49 -0.22
C VAL A 23 1.88 -2.39 0.46
N VAL A 24 2.05 -1.52 1.45
CA VAL A 24 3.34 -1.33 2.12
C VAL A 24 3.81 -2.62 2.79
N LEU A 25 2.93 -3.30 3.52
CA LEU A 25 3.21 -4.62 4.10
C LEU A 25 3.58 -5.65 3.02
N GLY A 26 2.94 -5.60 1.86
CA GLY A 26 3.27 -6.44 0.71
C GLY A 26 4.65 -6.16 0.11
N VAL A 27 5.04 -4.89 -0.01
CA VAL A 27 6.38 -4.50 -0.49
C VAL A 27 7.44 -5.02 0.47
N ILE A 28 7.26 -4.86 1.78
CA ILE A 28 8.18 -5.38 2.80
C ILE A 28 8.33 -6.90 2.70
N LEU A 29 7.22 -7.60 2.48
CA LEU A 29 7.24 -9.05 2.30
C LEU A 29 8.01 -9.47 1.03
N LEU A 30 7.87 -8.73 -0.06
CA LEU A 30 8.56 -9.01 -1.32
C LEU A 30 10.07 -8.73 -1.25
N GLU A 31 10.51 -7.82 -0.38
CA GLU A 31 11.92 -7.52 -0.13
C GLU A 31 12.59 -8.47 0.88
N GLY A 32 11.82 -9.37 1.52
CA GLY A 32 12.36 -10.41 2.41
C GLY A 32 12.45 -9.99 3.87
N GLU A 33 11.33 -9.57 4.45
CA GLU A 33 11.11 -9.19 5.87
C GLU A 33 11.54 -7.78 6.27
N CYS A 34 12.46 -7.14 5.52
CA CYS A 34 12.72 -5.72 5.61
C CYS A 34 12.79 -5.09 4.21
N ALA A 35 12.28 -3.87 4.06
CA ALA A 35 12.37 -3.11 2.82
C ALA A 35 13.16 -1.80 3.03
N PRO A 36 14.17 -1.51 2.21
CA PRO A 36 14.79 -0.18 2.18
C PRO A 36 13.74 0.90 1.91
N GLU A 37 13.83 2.02 2.63
CA GLU A 37 12.89 3.16 2.49
C GLU A 37 12.69 3.57 1.01
N LYS A 38 13.78 3.58 0.24
CA LYS A 38 13.77 3.90 -1.20
C LYS A 38 12.85 2.99 -2.04
N GLU A 39 12.77 1.71 -1.72
CA GLU A 39 11.98 0.75 -2.53
C GLU A 39 10.49 0.87 -2.17
N VAL A 40 10.19 1.13 -0.89
CA VAL A 40 8.83 1.47 -0.45
C VAL A 40 8.34 2.72 -1.17
N TRP A 41 9.14 3.80 -1.19
CA TRP A 41 8.76 5.02 -1.90
C TRP A 41 8.62 4.83 -3.41
N LYS A 42 9.47 4.01 -4.02
CA LYS A 42 9.38 3.68 -5.45
C LYS A 42 8.06 2.97 -5.77
N ALA A 43 7.67 1.99 -4.96
CA ALA A 43 6.40 1.28 -5.12
C ALA A 43 5.19 2.21 -4.90
N LEU A 44 5.25 3.07 -3.88
CA LEU A 44 4.23 4.09 -3.64
C LEU A 44 4.11 5.09 -4.78
N GLY A 45 5.22 5.50 -5.38
CA GLY A 45 5.25 6.38 -6.55
C GLY A 45 4.53 5.79 -7.77
N VAL A 46 4.63 4.47 -7.99
CA VAL A 46 3.87 3.76 -9.05
C VAL A 46 2.36 3.84 -8.81
N LEU A 47 1.94 3.91 -7.54
CA LEU A 47 0.54 4.09 -7.15
C LEU A 47 0.10 5.56 -7.08
N GLY A 48 0.97 6.49 -7.46
CA GLY A 48 0.70 7.93 -7.43
C GLY A 48 0.84 8.57 -6.05
N VAL A 49 1.43 7.87 -5.07
CA VAL A 49 1.68 8.38 -3.72
C VAL A 49 3.13 8.88 -3.63
N CYS A 50 3.31 10.19 -3.42
CA CYS A 50 4.62 10.83 -3.38
C CYS A 50 4.87 11.53 -2.03
N ALA A 51 6.07 11.40 -1.48
CA ALA A 51 6.48 12.14 -0.28
C ALA A 51 6.42 13.67 -0.52
N GLY A 52 6.01 14.45 0.48
CA GLY A 52 5.98 15.92 0.43
C GLY A 52 4.81 16.55 -0.35
N ARG A 53 3.82 15.77 -0.78
CA ARG A 53 2.51 16.30 -1.21
C ARG A 53 1.45 15.86 -0.22
N GLU A 54 0.84 16.82 0.46
CA GLU A 54 -0.34 16.55 1.29
C GLU A 54 -1.42 15.89 0.43
N HIS A 55 -1.80 14.67 0.82
CA HIS A 55 -2.93 13.98 0.23
C HIS A 55 -4.17 14.30 1.06
N VAL A 56 -5.26 14.72 0.40
CA VAL A 56 -6.51 15.18 1.04
C VAL A 56 -7.09 14.16 2.05
N PHE A 57 -6.75 12.88 1.90
CA PHE A 57 -7.22 11.79 2.77
C PHE A 57 -6.21 11.33 3.83
N TYR A 58 -4.91 11.64 3.68
CA TYR A 58 -3.84 11.01 4.46
C TYR A 58 -2.85 11.98 5.11
N GLY A 59 -2.95 13.29 4.83
CA GLY A 59 -1.94 14.24 5.22
C GLY A 59 -0.64 14.02 4.45
N GLU A 60 0.49 14.23 5.12
CA GLU A 60 1.82 14.01 4.53
C GLU A 60 2.17 12.49 4.57
N PRO A 61 2.44 11.84 3.43
CA PRO A 61 2.62 10.39 3.37
C PRO A 61 3.80 9.85 4.19
N ARG A 62 4.85 10.65 4.43
CA ARG A 62 6.00 10.22 5.22
C ARG A 62 5.63 10.16 6.69
N GLU A 63 4.95 11.17 7.23
CA GLU A 63 4.41 11.15 8.61
C GLU A 63 3.49 9.94 8.84
N LEU A 64 2.64 9.61 7.87
CA LEU A 64 1.78 8.42 7.96
C LEU A 64 2.61 7.13 8.14
N LEU A 65 3.66 6.96 7.32
CA LEU A 65 4.48 5.75 7.34
C LEU A 65 5.43 5.69 8.55
N THR A 66 6.08 6.79 8.88
CA THR A 66 7.17 6.82 9.88
C THR A 66 6.72 7.17 11.27
N GLU A 67 5.54 7.78 11.44
CA GLU A 67 5.01 8.16 12.74
C GLU A 67 3.71 7.42 13.04
N VAL A 68 2.66 7.63 12.25
CA VAL A 68 1.32 7.10 12.57
C VAL A 68 1.32 5.57 12.60
N TRP A 69 1.78 4.91 11.52
CA TRP A 69 1.79 3.44 11.48
C TRP A 69 2.87 2.80 12.34
N VAL A 70 3.89 3.56 12.72
CA VAL A 70 4.87 3.12 13.72
C VAL A 70 4.26 3.16 15.12
N GLN A 71 3.57 4.24 15.48
CA GLN A 71 2.86 4.38 16.75
C GLN A 71 1.73 3.36 16.90
N GLU A 72 1.00 3.09 15.81
CA GLU A 72 -0.06 2.08 15.78
C GLU A 72 0.48 0.64 15.78
N GLY A 73 1.80 0.45 15.65
CA GLY A 73 2.47 -0.86 15.71
C GLY A 73 2.33 -1.70 14.44
N TYR A 74 1.91 -1.11 13.33
CA TYR A 74 1.83 -1.80 12.04
C TYR A 74 3.18 -1.86 11.32
N LEU A 75 4.02 -0.85 11.50
CA LEU A 75 5.36 -0.77 10.93
C LEU A 75 6.40 -0.58 12.02
N GLU A 76 7.60 -1.06 11.75
CA GLU A 76 8.81 -0.58 12.41
C GLU A 76 9.62 0.21 11.38
N TYR A 77 10.17 1.34 11.81
CA TYR A 77 11.05 2.18 10.98
C TYR A 77 12.36 2.39 11.73
N ARG A 78 13.48 1.96 11.13
CA ARG A 78 14.78 1.99 11.80
C ARG A 78 15.92 2.30 10.82
N GLN A 79 17.01 2.82 11.37
CA GLN A 79 18.26 2.98 10.63
C GLN A 79 18.91 1.61 10.42
N VAL A 80 19.43 1.37 9.22
CA VAL A 80 20.22 0.18 8.90
C VAL A 80 21.53 0.22 9.71
N PRO A 81 21.83 -0.82 10.52
CA PRO A 81 23.03 -0.86 11.35
C PRO A 81 24.31 -0.64 10.53
N GLY A 82 25.16 0.29 10.98
CA GLY A 82 26.44 0.58 10.34
C GLY A 82 26.37 1.25 8.97
N SER A 83 25.20 1.80 8.59
CA SER A 83 25.06 2.53 7.32
C SER A 83 25.68 3.93 7.38
N GLU A 84 26.66 4.17 6.50
CA GLU A 84 27.26 5.49 6.27
C GLU A 84 27.28 5.80 4.74
N PRO A 85 26.51 6.80 4.26
CA PRO A 85 25.59 7.66 5.01
C PRO A 85 24.38 6.87 5.55
N ALA A 86 23.68 7.45 6.54
CA ALA A 86 22.52 6.85 7.18
C ALA A 86 21.45 6.40 6.16
N ARG A 87 21.02 5.14 6.25
CA ARG A 87 19.94 4.54 5.45
C ARG A 87 18.88 3.98 6.38
N TYR A 88 17.62 4.01 5.95
CA TYR A 88 16.49 3.52 6.73
C TYR A 88 15.76 2.39 6.01
N GLU A 89 15.12 1.54 6.81
CA GLU A 89 14.33 0.41 6.36
C GLU A 89 13.03 0.29 7.16
N PHE A 90 12.03 -0.30 6.52
CA PHE A 90 10.74 -0.64 7.12
C PHE A 90 10.65 -2.15 7.37
N LEU A 91 10.01 -2.51 8.48
CA LEU A 91 9.63 -3.88 8.82
C LEU A 91 8.16 -3.93 9.23
N TRP A 92 7.61 -5.13 9.29
CA TRP A 92 6.30 -5.34 9.90
C TRP A 92 6.42 -5.12 11.41
N GLY A 93 5.49 -4.35 11.97
CA GLY A 93 5.38 -4.18 13.40
C GLY A 93 4.60 -5.31 14.08
N PRO A 94 4.61 -5.36 15.43
CA PRO A 94 3.98 -6.43 16.20
C PRO A 94 2.47 -6.54 15.93
N ARG A 95 1.79 -5.42 15.67
CA ARG A 95 0.35 -5.43 15.35
C ARG A 95 0.08 -6.00 13.96
N ALA A 96 0.93 -5.72 12.97
CA ALA A 96 0.79 -6.33 11.65
C ALA A 96 0.90 -7.86 11.72
N HIS A 97 1.86 -8.37 12.49
CA HIS A 97 1.98 -9.81 12.74
C HIS A 97 0.80 -10.41 13.53
N ALA A 98 0.19 -9.63 14.43
CA ALA A 98 -0.97 -10.08 15.20
C ALA A 98 -2.27 -10.10 14.38
N GLU A 99 -2.47 -9.13 13.50
CA GLU A 99 -3.74 -8.91 12.78
C GLU A 99 -3.80 -9.56 11.39
N THR A 100 -2.64 -9.89 10.81
CA THR A 100 -2.56 -10.49 9.47
C THR A 100 -1.38 -11.46 9.34
N SER A 101 -1.31 -12.14 8.19
CA SER A 101 -0.19 -13.00 7.83
C SER A 101 0.27 -12.72 6.41
N SER A 102 1.51 -13.10 6.08
CA SER A 102 2.09 -12.96 4.74
C SER A 102 1.17 -13.53 3.66
N VAL A 103 0.54 -14.69 3.92
CA VAL A 103 -0.42 -15.33 3.02
C VAL A 103 -1.64 -14.45 2.78
N HIS A 104 -2.23 -13.88 3.83
CA HIS A 104 -3.40 -13.03 3.70
C HIS A 104 -3.10 -11.73 2.94
N VAL A 105 -1.93 -11.13 3.15
CA VAL A 105 -1.48 -9.94 2.43
C VAL A 105 -1.32 -10.24 0.94
N LEU A 106 -0.59 -11.32 0.59
CA LEU A 106 -0.42 -11.74 -0.79
C LEU A 106 -1.74 -12.08 -1.48
N GLN A 107 -2.63 -12.82 -0.79
CA GLN A 107 -3.97 -13.13 -1.31
C GLN A 107 -4.76 -11.85 -1.61
N HIS A 108 -4.71 -10.86 -0.73
CA HIS A 108 -5.41 -9.59 -0.95
C HIS A 108 -4.88 -8.85 -2.18
N ILE A 109 -3.55 -8.73 -2.30
CA ILE A 109 -2.91 -8.11 -3.47
C ILE A 109 -3.31 -8.83 -4.76
N LEU A 110 -3.25 -10.17 -4.78
CA LEU A 110 -3.65 -10.97 -5.94
C LEU A 110 -5.14 -10.79 -6.27
N MET A 111 -6.02 -10.74 -5.26
CA MET A 111 -7.45 -10.51 -5.47
C MET A 111 -7.72 -9.14 -6.09
N VAL A 112 -7.06 -8.09 -5.61
CA VAL A 112 -7.18 -6.73 -6.16
C VAL A 112 -6.65 -6.69 -7.59
N SER A 113 -5.45 -7.22 -7.84
CA SER A 113 -4.86 -7.30 -9.18
C SER A 113 -5.74 -8.05 -10.17
N ARG A 114 -6.34 -9.17 -9.75
CA ARG A 114 -7.28 -9.94 -10.60
C ARG A 114 -8.54 -9.15 -10.95
N ARG A 115 -9.08 -8.38 -9.99
CA ARG A 115 -10.24 -7.51 -10.24
C ARG A 115 -9.90 -6.38 -11.20
N LEU A 116 -8.74 -5.74 -11.03
CA LEU A 116 -8.25 -4.70 -11.93
C LEU A 116 -8.04 -5.23 -13.35
N LEU A 117 -7.44 -6.40 -13.49
CA LEU A 117 -7.25 -7.06 -14.80
C LEU A 117 -8.59 -7.42 -15.45
N ARG A 118 -9.57 -7.89 -14.68
CA ARG A 118 -10.91 -8.21 -15.22
C ARG A 118 -11.64 -6.94 -15.67
N ALA A 119 -11.57 -5.86 -14.90
CA ALA A 119 -12.18 -4.58 -15.26
C ALA A 119 -11.55 -4.01 -16.54
N SER A 120 -10.21 -4.05 -16.66
CA SER A 120 -9.53 -3.58 -17.87
C SER A 120 -9.88 -4.40 -19.11
N LEU A 121 -10.00 -5.72 -18.98
CA LEU A 121 -10.45 -6.60 -20.07
C LEU A 121 -11.90 -6.30 -20.50
N SER A 122 -12.80 -6.02 -19.55
CA SER A 122 -14.18 -5.61 -19.84
C SER A 122 -14.23 -4.32 -20.65
N LEU A 123 -13.46 -3.31 -20.23
CA LEU A 123 -13.36 -2.02 -20.92
C LEU A 123 -12.79 -2.19 -22.34
N CYS A 124 -11.79 -3.05 -22.52
CA CYS A 124 -11.24 -3.37 -23.84
C CYS A 124 -12.27 -4.04 -24.75
N HIS A 125 -13.07 -4.97 -24.23
CA HIS A 125 -14.12 -5.65 -25.00
C HIS A 125 -15.22 -4.67 -25.43
N GLU A 126 -15.68 -3.80 -24.53
CA GLU A 126 -16.67 -2.76 -24.83
C GLU A 126 -16.17 -1.74 -25.87
N ALA A 127 -14.90 -1.31 -25.76
CA ALA A 127 -14.26 -0.44 -26.73
C ALA A 127 -14.15 -1.10 -28.12
N ALA A 128 -13.96 -2.42 -28.17
CA ALA A 128 -13.90 -3.16 -29.43
C ALA A 128 -15.28 -3.34 -30.08
N THR A 129 -16.35 -3.47 -29.30
CA THR A 129 -17.74 -3.55 -29.81
C THR A 129 -18.26 -2.19 -30.29
N MET A 130 -17.91 -1.09 -29.63
CA MET A 130 -18.29 0.26 -30.06
C MET A 130 -17.67 0.65 -31.42
N ARG A 131 -16.47 0.15 -31.74
CA ARG A 131 -15.83 0.37 -33.05
C ARG A 131 -16.51 -0.37 -34.20
N LYS A 132 -17.33 -1.39 -33.92
CA LYS A 132 -18.06 -2.16 -34.93
C LYS A 132 -19.46 -1.62 -35.20
N SER A 133 -20.06 -0.92 -34.23
CA SER A 133 -21.42 -0.35 -34.35
C SER A 133 -21.48 1.05 -34.98
N GLY A 134 -20.34 1.74 -35.17
CA GLY A 134 -20.25 3.06 -35.79
C GLY A 134 -19.84 3.06 -37.28
N ARG A 135 -19.97 1.91 -37.96
CA ARG A 135 -19.67 1.76 -39.40
C ARG A 135 -20.81 1.05 -40.15
N GLU A 136 -22.04 1.34 -39.77
CA GLU A 136 -23.24 1.01 -40.56
C GLU A 136 -23.92 2.30 -41.04
#